data_AF-A0A1Q7PBF6-F1
#
_entry.id   AF-A0A1Q7PBF6-F1
#
_cell.length_a   1.000
_cell.length_b   1.000
_cell.length_c   1.000
_cell.angle_alpha   90.00
_cell.angle_beta   90.00
_cell.angle_gamma   90.00
#
_symmetry.space_group_name_H-M   'P 1'
#
loop_
_entity.id
_entity.type
_entity.pdbx_description
1 polymer ?
#
loop_
_entity_poly.entity_id
_entity_poly.type
_entity_poly.pdbx_seq_one_letter_code
_entity_poly.pdbx_strand_id
1 'polypeptide(L)'
;MLAVAVALAPGLAAQGAKEAGGRAKPAATVARPVSHLQPARGIVGDLAGTWRFEIWFAGNFSNTPDVTGIRVLKALFDDLRLEWTEVLDHSGAQGQGLVGFDPASDRFFSTSVYNVGSAPELLTGVLDDAQPSITFYPISISPAAGEPPPAPSSTLAVLDRDHFTWTAQDRAWRAVFTRQR
;
A
#
# COMPACT_ATOMS: atom_id res chain seq x y z
N MET A 1 -23.46 19.78 49.58
CA MET A 1 -24.91 19.51 49.51
C MET A 1 -25.23 19.04 48.10
N LEU A 2 -26.05 17.99 47.97
CA LEU A 2 -26.55 17.29 46.75
C LEU A 2 -25.51 16.56 45.88
N ALA A 3 -25.76 15.39 45.28
CA ALA A 3 -26.60 14.22 45.53
C ALA A 3 -26.17 13.16 44.48
N VAL A 4 -26.17 11.88 44.84
CA VAL A 4 -25.79 10.73 44.00
C VAL A 4 -26.96 10.27 43.12
N ALA A 5 -26.68 9.80 41.91
CA ALA A 5 -27.49 8.76 41.25
C ALA A 5 -26.61 7.87 40.36
N VAL A 6 -26.49 6.60 40.77
CA VAL A 6 -25.94 5.49 39.99
C VAL A 6 -27.13 4.76 39.38
N ALA A 7 -27.13 4.54 38.07
CA ALA A 7 -28.13 3.70 37.39
C ALA A 7 -27.45 2.42 36.88
N LEU A 8 -27.69 1.32 37.59
CA LEU A 8 -27.45 -0.05 37.17
C LEU A 8 -28.69 -0.54 36.41
N ALA A 9 -28.52 -1.11 35.21
CA ALA A 9 -29.58 -1.78 34.49
C ALA A 9 -29.79 -3.23 35.01
N PRO A 10 -31.03 -3.70 35.19
CA PRO A 10 -31.30 -5.08 35.60
C PRO A 10 -31.35 -6.04 34.39
N GLY A 11 -30.87 -7.27 34.61
CA GLY A 11 -31.07 -8.40 33.70
C GLY A 11 -32.47 -9.00 33.81
N LEU A 12 -32.94 -9.64 32.73
CA LEU A 12 -34.17 -10.42 32.71
C LEU A 12 -33.96 -11.78 32.02
N ALA A 13 -34.07 -12.80 32.87
CA ALA A 13 -34.59 -14.15 32.70
C ALA A 13 -34.70 -14.77 31.29
N ALA A 14 -34.05 -15.94 31.17
CA ALA A 14 -34.42 -17.00 30.25
C ALA A 14 -35.73 -17.68 30.70
N GLN A 15 -36.67 -17.92 29.79
CA GLN A 15 -37.76 -18.89 29.96
C GLN A 15 -38.41 -19.25 28.61
N GLY A 16 -38.45 -20.56 28.31
CA GLY A 16 -39.62 -21.22 27.70
C GLY A 16 -39.64 -21.43 26.19
N ALA A 17 -39.54 -22.69 25.78
CA ALA A 17 -39.59 -23.20 24.40
C ALA A 17 -41.01 -23.31 23.80
N LYS A 18 -41.11 -23.24 22.46
CA LYS A 18 -41.95 -24.12 21.60
C LYS A 18 -41.47 -24.07 20.14
N GLU A 19 -41.37 -25.25 19.54
CA GLU A 19 -40.83 -25.53 18.20
C GLU A 19 -41.77 -25.16 17.03
N ALA A 20 -41.14 -25.16 15.85
CA ALA A 20 -41.65 -25.47 14.50
C ALA A 20 -41.98 -24.29 13.57
N GLY A 21 -41.20 -24.21 12.48
CA GLY A 21 -41.50 -23.37 11.31
C GLY A 21 -40.24 -23.02 10.54
N GLY A 22 -39.86 -23.84 9.56
CA GLY A 22 -38.58 -23.73 8.85
C GLY A 22 -38.36 -22.40 8.13
N ARG A 23 -37.15 -21.87 8.29
CA ARG A 23 -36.28 -21.54 7.16
C ARG A 23 -34.86 -21.55 7.70
N ALA A 24 -34.09 -22.59 7.37
CA ALA A 24 -32.65 -22.53 7.52
C ALA A 24 -32.19 -21.29 6.74
N LYS A 25 -31.82 -20.24 7.47
CA LYS A 25 -31.14 -19.09 6.90
C LYS A 25 -29.89 -19.68 6.25
N PRO A 26 -29.63 -19.46 4.93
CA PRO A 26 -28.40 -19.92 4.33
C PRO A 26 -27.27 -19.43 5.25
N ALA A 27 -26.48 -20.37 5.76
CA ALA A 27 -25.25 -20.00 6.44
C ALA A 27 -24.54 -19.06 5.46
N ALA A 28 -24.35 -17.80 5.87
CA ALA A 28 -23.57 -16.88 5.08
C ALA A 28 -22.24 -17.57 4.84
N THR A 29 -21.98 -17.98 3.59
CA THR A 29 -20.68 -18.48 3.21
C THR A 29 -19.73 -17.34 3.55
N VAL A 30 -18.98 -17.49 4.65
CA VAL A 30 -17.88 -16.59 4.95
C VAL A 30 -16.97 -16.70 3.74
N ALA A 31 -17.01 -15.67 2.89
CA ALA A 31 -16.20 -15.64 1.69
C ALA A 31 -14.76 -15.85 2.16
N ARG A 32 -14.14 -16.91 1.66
CA ARG A 32 -12.74 -17.19 1.96
C ARG A 32 -11.95 -15.97 1.47
N PRO A 33 -10.99 -15.44 2.25
CA PRO A 33 -10.16 -14.34 1.79
C PRO A 33 -9.59 -14.72 0.42
N VAL A 34 -9.83 -13.88 -0.59
CA VAL A 34 -9.20 -14.06 -1.89
C VAL A 34 -7.72 -13.77 -1.67
N SER A 35 -6.87 -14.74 -1.98
CA SER A 35 -5.43 -14.52 -1.90
C SER A 35 -4.99 -13.67 -3.08
N HIS A 36 -4.24 -12.61 -2.83
CA HIS A 36 -3.70 -11.75 -3.88
C HIS A 36 -2.37 -12.25 -4.45
N LEU A 37 -1.93 -13.47 -4.10
CA LEU A 37 -0.60 -13.98 -4.45
C LEU A 37 -0.31 -13.99 -5.95
N GLN A 38 -1.25 -14.47 -6.78
CA GLN A 38 -1.05 -14.55 -8.23
C GLN A 38 -1.07 -13.17 -8.89
N PRO A 39 -2.08 -12.30 -8.62
CA PRO A 39 -2.03 -10.90 -9.06
C PRO A 39 -0.75 -10.18 -8.62
N ALA A 40 -0.32 -10.39 -7.37
CA ALA A 40 0.87 -9.76 -6.84
C ALA A 40 2.15 -10.20 -7.54
N ARG A 41 2.29 -11.50 -7.83
CA ARG A 41 3.42 -12.01 -8.63
C ARG A 41 3.45 -11.39 -10.02
N GLY A 42 2.29 -11.20 -10.65
CA GLY A 42 2.18 -10.49 -11.92
C GLY A 42 2.71 -9.05 -11.84
N ILE A 43 2.22 -8.28 -10.87
CA ILE A 43 2.65 -6.89 -10.65
C ILE A 43 4.16 -6.82 -10.35
N VAL A 44 4.66 -7.66 -9.45
CA VAL A 44 6.09 -7.70 -9.10
C VAL A 44 6.94 -8.05 -10.34
N GLY A 45 6.49 -9.02 -11.15
CA GLY A 45 7.14 -9.36 -12.42
C GLY A 45 7.15 -8.20 -13.42
N ASP A 46 6.03 -7.50 -13.57
CA ASP A 46 5.90 -6.37 -14.47
C ASP A 46 6.71 -5.14 -14.01
N LEU A 47 7.01 -5.00 -12.71
CA LEU A 47 7.87 -3.94 -12.19
C LEU A 47 9.38 -4.23 -12.37
N ALA A 48 9.79 -5.49 -12.48
CA ALA A 48 11.21 -5.83 -12.63
C ALA A 48 11.78 -5.24 -13.93
N GLY A 49 12.93 -4.57 -13.87
CA GLY A 49 13.60 -3.97 -15.02
C GLY A 49 14.34 -2.67 -14.73
N THR A 50 14.76 -1.99 -15.78
CA THR A 50 15.37 -0.66 -15.73
C THR A 50 14.38 0.37 -16.24
N TRP A 51 14.20 1.46 -15.49
CA TRP A 51 13.16 2.45 -15.72
C TRP A 51 13.76 3.84 -15.73
N ARG A 52 13.41 4.62 -16.75
CA ARG A 52 13.53 6.08 -16.71
C ARG A 52 12.35 6.59 -15.91
N PHE A 53 12.62 7.41 -14.90
CA PHE A 53 11.57 8.06 -14.14
C PHE A 53 11.61 9.57 -14.33
N GLU A 54 10.43 10.16 -14.21
CA GLU A 54 10.19 11.59 -14.24
C GLU A 54 9.25 11.92 -13.08
N ILE A 55 9.59 12.92 -12.27
CA ILE A 55 8.84 13.35 -11.09
C ILE A 55 8.50 14.82 -11.21
N TRP A 56 7.26 15.12 -10.85
CA TRP A 56 6.69 16.45 -10.77
C TRP A 56 6.21 16.71 -9.35
N PHE A 57 6.45 17.91 -8.83
CA PHE A 57 6.04 18.35 -7.50
C PHE A 57 5.03 19.50 -7.56
N ALA A 58 4.29 19.69 -6.47
CA ALA A 58 3.36 20.80 -6.29
C ALA A 58 2.30 20.94 -7.40
N GLY A 59 1.89 19.82 -8.02
CA GLY A 59 0.81 19.78 -9.01
C GLY A 59 1.17 20.31 -10.41
N ASN A 60 2.44 20.58 -10.71
CA ASN A 60 2.90 21.09 -12.02
C ASN A 60 2.97 20.02 -13.13
N PHE A 61 2.04 19.05 -13.14
CA PHE A 61 2.11 17.79 -13.90
C PHE A 61 2.07 17.88 -15.43
N SER A 62 2.06 19.09 -16.00
CA SER A 62 2.03 19.34 -17.45
C SER A 62 3.30 20.03 -17.97
N ASN A 63 4.25 20.34 -17.09
CA ASN A 63 5.49 21.03 -17.44
C ASN A 63 6.66 20.04 -17.53
N THR A 64 7.87 20.55 -17.74
CA THR A 64 9.11 19.77 -17.60
C THR A 64 9.16 19.12 -16.21
N PRO A 65 9.57 17.85 -16.10
CA PRO A 65 9.74 17.20 -14.81
C PRO A 65 10.78 17.93 -13.94
N ASP A 66 10.50 18.03 -12.65
CA ASP A 66 11.41 18.63 -11.67
C ASP A 66 12.61 17.72 -11.39
N VAL A 67 12.40 16.40 -11.44
CA VAL A 67 13.44 15.39 -11.23
C VAL A 67 13.31 14.30 -12.28
N THR A 68 14.44 13.88 -12.83
CA THR A 68 14.53 12.70 -13.70
C THR A 68 15.67 11.81 -13.24
N GLY A 69 15.61 10.53 -13.60
CA GLY A 69 16.67 9.61 -13.29
C GLY A 69 16.40 8.19 -13.77
N ILE A 70 17.24 7.26 -13.31
CA ILE A 70 17.09 5.84 -13.59
C ILE A 70 16.84 5.09 -12.29
N ARG A 71 15.82 4.24 -12.28
CA ARG A 71 15.57 3.24 -11.24
C ARG A 71 15.75 1.84 -11.82
N VAL A 72 16.53 1.01 -11.14
CA VAL A 72 16.70 -0.41 -11.47
C VAL A 72 15.98 -1.23 -10.41
N LEU A 73 15.08 -2.11 -10.84
CA LEU A 73 14.30 -3.04 -10.02
C LEU A 73 14.72 -4.47 -10.38
N LYS A 74 15.36 -5.18 -9.45
CA LYS A 74 15.86 -6.54 -9.66
C LYS A 74 15.10 -7.53 -8.80
N ALA A 75 14.63 -8.62 -9.41
CA ALA A 75 13.96 -9.68 -8.70
C ALA A 75 14.90 -10.38 -7.71
N LEU A 76 14.37 -10.63 -6.51
CA LEU A 76 14.95 -11.57 -5.57
C LEU A 76 14.43 -12.99 -5.86
N PHE A 77 14.97 -13.99 -5.17
CA PHE A 77 14.80 -15.42 -5.47
C PHE A 77 13.36 -15.97 -5.41
N ASP A 78 12.39 -15.24 -4.86
CA ASP A 78 11.02 -15.71 -4.61
C ASP A 78 9.98 -15.19 -5.62
N ASP A 79 10.41 -14.32 -6.55
CA ASP A 79 9.60 -13.51 -7.47
C ASP A 79 8.47 -12.71 -6.80
N LEU A 80 8.54 -12.50 -5.48
CA LEU A 80 7.60 -11.69 -4.71
C LEU A 80 8.23 -10.41 -4.21
N ARG A 81 9.54 -10.23 -4.39
CA ARG A 81 10.30 -9.10 -3.90
C ARG A 81 11.29 -8.62 -4.96
N LEU A 82 11.43 -7.30 -5.04
CA LEU A 82 12.43 -6.63 -5.84
C LEU A 82 13.31 -5.81 -4.91
N GLU A 83 14.63 -5.88 -5.09
CA GLU A 83 15.51 -4.81 -4.67
C GLU A 83 15.50 -3.71 -5.72
N TRP A 84 15.63 -2.47 -5.28
CA TRP A 84 15.77 -1.37 -6.20
C TRP A 84 16.87 -0.40 -5.79
N THR A 85 17.47 0.20 -6.81
CA THR A 85 18.40 1.33 -6.68
C THR A 85 17.99 2.41 -7.65
N GLU A 86 18.30 3.66 -7.34
CA GLU A 86 18.10 4.76 -8.26
C GLU A 86 19.17 5.83 -8.19
N VAL A 87 19.34 6.52 -9.31
CA VAL A 87 20.24 7.64 -9.49
C VAL A 87 19.49 8.77 -10.18
N LEU A 88 19.68 10.00 -9.71
CA LEU A 88 19.09 11.20 -10.31
C LEU A 88 20.04 11.77 -11.37
N ASP A 89 19.51 12.26 -12.48
CA ASP A 89 20.35 12.80 -13.57
C ASP A 89 21.06 14.11 -13.18
N HIS A 90 20.43 14.90 -12.31
CA HIS A 90 20.84 16.28 -12.01
C HIS A 90 21.49 16.45 -10.63
N SER A 91 21.74 15.36 -9.89
CA SER A 91 22.35 15.43 -8.56
C SER A 91 23.15 14.17 -8.20
N GLY A 92 23.96 14.26 -7.14
CA GLY A 92 24.60 13.08 -6.53
C GLY A 92 23.68 12.26 -5.62
N ALA A 93 22.38 12.57 -5.58
CA ALA A 93 21.43 11.83 -4.77
C ALA A 93 21.19 10.44 -5.35
N GLN A 94 21.18 9.46 -4.46
CA GLN A 94 20.99 8.04 -4.76
C GLN A 94 20.02 7.46 -3.74
N GLY A 95 19.12 6.62 -4.23
CA GLY A 95 18.13 5.91 -3.43
C GLY A 95 18.29 4.41 -3.56
N GLN A 96 17.85 3.68 -2.54
CA GLN A 96 17.73 2.23 -2.59
C GLN A 96 16.63 1.73 -1.65
N GLY A 97 16.15 0.52 -1.90
CA GLY A 97 15.16 -0.11 -1.04
C GLY A 97 14.63 -1.43 -1.58
N LEU A 98 13.48 -1.81 -1.06
CA LEU A 98 12.74 -3.01 -1.46
C LEU A 98 11.31 -2.64 -1.83
N VAL A 99 10.73 -3.39 -2.77
CA VAL A 99 9.27 -3.43 -2.99
C VAL A 99 8.86 -4.88 -3.15
N GLY A 100 7.71 -5.27 -2.61
CA GLY A 100 7.29 -6.66 -2.73
C GLY A 100 5.95 -6.94 -2.09
N PHE A 101 5.61 -8.22 -2.06
CA PHE A 101 4.39 -8.77 -1.50
C PHE A 101 4.70 -9.79 -0.41
N ASP A 102 4.00 -9.69 0.71
CA ASP A 102 4.06 -10.65 1.81
C ASP A 102 2.79 -11.52 1.83
N PRO A 103 2.89 -12.81 1.46
CA PRO A 103 1.75 -13.72 1.47
C PRO A 103 1.18 -14.01 2.85
N ALA A 104 1.96 -13.79 3.93
CA ALA A 104 1.50 -14.05 5.29
C ALA A 104 0.49 -13.00 5.76
N SER A 105 0.71 -11.73 5.39
CA SER A 105 -0.19 -10.61 5.69
C SER A 105 -1.13 -10.26 4.53
N ASP A 106 -0.91 -10.82 3.33
CA ASP A 106 -1.63 -10.49 2.10
C ASP A 106 -1.54 -8.98 1.78
N ARG A 107 -0.32 -8.43 1.93
CA ARG A 107 0.00 -7.01 1.76
C ARG A 107 1.22 -6.80 0.89
N PHE A 108 1.22 -5.70 0.15
CA PHE A 108 2.45 -5.15 -0.41
C PHE A 108 3.25 -4.40 0.65
N PHE A 109 4.52 -4.18 0.38
CA PHE A 109 5.38 -3.30 1.16
C PHE A 109 6.36 -2.56 0.26
N SER A 110 6.80 -1.39 0.71
CA SER A 110 7.90 -0.66 0.09
C SER A 110 8.77 -0.04 1.16
N THR A 111 10.08 -0.07 0.96
CA THR A 111 11.07 0.61 1.79
C THR A 111 11.90 1.53 0.92
N SER A 112 12.33 2.67 1.46
CA SER A 112 13.24 3.56 0.78
C SER A 112 14.21 4.24 1.75
N VAL A 113 15.46 4.39 1.32
CA VAL A 113 16.46 5.24 1.96
C VAL A 113 17.22 5.99 0.88
N TYR A 114 17.56 7.24 1.16
CA TYR A 114 18.38 8.06 0.27
C TYR A 114 19.64 8.52 0.99
N ASN A 115 20.71 8.71 0.24
CA ASN A 115 21.98 9.23 0.76
C ASN A 115 21.93 10.73 1.13
N VAL A 116 20.82 11.41 0.85
CA VAL A 116 20.59 12.83 1.11
C VAL A 116 19.71 13.04 2.34
N GLY A 117 20.22 12.74 3.54
CA GLY A 117 19.68 13.20 4.84
C GLY A 117 18.18 12.99 5.12
N SER A 118 17.46 12.21 4.33
CA SER A 118 16.03 11.99 4.48
C SER A 118 15.77 10.85 5.46
N ALA A 119 14.68 10.93 6.21
CA ALA A 119 14.23 9.81 7.02
C ALA A 119 13.93 8.59 6.10
N PRO A 120 14.28 7.37 6.53
CA PRO A 120 13.81 6.16 5.86
C PRO A 120 12.29 6.14 5.75
N GLU A 121 11.78 5.66 4.61
CA GLU A 121 10.35 5.44 4.41
C GLU A 121 10.04 3.94 4.51
N LEU A 122 8.94 3.62 5.18
CA LEU A 122 8.37 2.28 5.24
C LEU A 122 6.87 2.37 4.96
N LEU A 123 6.41 1.63 3.96
CA LEU A 123 5.02 1.61 3.51
C LEU A 123 4.48 0.17 3.52
N THR A 124 3.20 0.02 3.85
CA THR A 124 2.41 -1.19 3.58
C THR A 124 1.32 -0.87 2.58
N GLY A 125 1.03 -1.81 1.68
CA GLY A 125 0.16 -1.60 0.53
C GLY A 125 -0.97 -2.61 0.44
N VAL A 126 -2.11 -2.14 -0.05
CA VAL A 126 -3.29 -2.97 -0.35
C VAL A 126 -3.51 -2.97 -1.85
N LEU A 127 -3.69 -4.15 -2.43
CA LEU A 127 -4.04 -4.31 -3.84
C LEU A 127 -5.50 -3.91 -4.07
N ASP A 128 -5.76 -3.21 -5.16
CA ASP A 128 -7.11 -2.99 -5.68
C ASP A 128 -7.56 -4.22 -6.48
N ASP A 129 -8.72 -4.79 -6.14
CA ASP A 129 -9.27 -5.97 -6.80
C ASP A 129 -9.73 -5.69 -8.25
N ALA A 130 -10.00 -4.44 -8.59
CA ALA A 130 -10.55 -4.05 -9.89
C ALA A 130 -9.49 -3.69 -10.93
N GLN A 131 -8.27 -3.37 -10.49
CA GLN A 131 -7.20 -2.85 -11.35
C GLN A 131 -5.83 -3.12 -10.74
N PRO A 132 -4.75 -3.23 -11.53
CA PRO A 132 -3.40 -3.51 -11.03
C PRO A 132 -2.77 -2.28 -10.34
N SER A 133 -3.35 -1.87 -9.22
CA SER A 133 -2.92 -0.71 -8.43
C SER A 133 -2.82 -1.04 -6.94
N ILE A 134 -1.83 -0.46 -6.28
CA ILE A 134 -1.52 -0.66 -4.87
C ILE A 134 -1.66 0.67 -4.17
N THR A 135 -2.52 0.74 -3.15
CA THR A 135 -2.61 1.91 -2.27
C THR A 135 -1.73 1.69 -1.05
N PHE A 136 -0.75 2.57 -0.86
CA PHE A 136 0.22 2.52 0.22
C PHE A 136 -0.16 3.42 1.40
N TYR A 137 0.17 2.94 2.59
CA TYR A 137 -0.01 3.59 3.88
C TYR A 137 1.35 3.62 4.58
N PRO A 138 1.75 4.75 5.20
CA PRO A 138 2.99 4.83 5.94
C PRO A 138 2.93 3.96 7.18
N ILE A 139 4.01 3.27 7.49
CA ILE A 139 4.20 2.59 8.77
C ILE A 139 5.05 3.51 9.65
N SER A 140 4.47 4.01 10.73
CA SER A 140 5.22 4.75 11.74
C SER A 140 6.25 3.83 12.41
N ILE A 141 7.52 4.23 12.35
CA ILE A 141 8.64 3.52 12.98
C ILE A 141 8.63 3.74 14.52
N SER A 142 7.87 4.74 15.00
CA SER A 142 7.61 5.00 16.42
C SER A 142 6.16 5.49 16.62
N PRO A 143 5.16 4.59 16.61
CA PRO A 143 3.76 4.99 16.79
C PRO A 143 3.50 5.43 18.24
N ALA A 144 2.83 6.57 18.43
CA ALA A 144 2.33 6.94 19.74
C ALA A 144 1.08 6.09 20.08
N ALA A 145 0.91 5.71 21.35
CA ALA A 145 -0.26 4.95 21.78
C ALA A 145 -1.54 5.76 21.52
N GLY A 146 -2.48 5.18 20.76
CA GLY A 146 -3.79 5.78 20.47
C GLY A 146 -3.84 6.65 19.21
N GLU A 147 -2.78 6.68 18.40
CA GLU A 147 -2.80 7.36 17.11
C GLU A 147 -3.78 6.66 16.14
N PRO A 148 -4.63 7.40 15.41
CA PRO A 148 -5.51 6.81 14.42
C PRO A 148 -4.70 6.11 13.32
N PRO A 149 -5.28 5.12 12.62
CA PRO A 149 -4.63 4.50 11.48
C PRO A 149 -4.18 5.56 10.46
N PRO A 150 -2.97 5.43 9.90
CA PRO A 150 -2.45 6.42 8.97
C PRO A 150 -3.35 6.51 7.73
N ALA A 151 -3.55 7.73 7.25
CA ALA A 151 -4.19 7.97 5.96
C ALA A 151 -3.33 7.38 4.81
N PRO A 152 -3.93 6.99 3.68
CA PRO A 152 -3.16 6.52 2.54
C PRO A 152 -2.22 7.64 2.05
N SER A 153 -0.95 7.30 1.80
CA SER A 153 0.06 8.28 1.37
C SER A 153 0.17 8.35 -0.14
N SER A 154 0.10 7.21 -0.84
CA SER A 154 0.36 7.15 -2.27
C SER A 154 -0.29 5.93 -2.93
N THR A 155 -0.36 5.94 -4.26
CA THR A 155 -0.81 4.80 -5.05
C THR A 155 0.19 4.53 -6.17
N LEU A 156 0.59 3.26 -6.32
CA LEU A 156 1.30 2.76 -7.49
C LEU A 156 0.29 2.10 -8.42
N ALA A 157 0.31 2.44 -9.71
CA ALA A 157 -0.54 1.81 -10.70
C ALA A 157 0.30 1.33 -11.89
N VAL A 158 0.22 0.03 -12.19
CA VAL A 158 0.82 -0.55 -13.40
C VAL A 158 -0.14 -0.31 -14.55
N LEU A 159 0.33 0.39 -15.59
CA LEU A 159 -0.50 0.72 -16.74
C LEU A 159 -0.36 -0.34 -17.83
N ASP A 160 0.87 -0.74 -18.09
CA ASP A 160 1.25 -1.84 -18.97
C ASP A 160 2.67 -2.32 -18.60
N ARG A 161 3.25 -3.21 -19.41
CA ARG A 161 4.58 -3.79 -19.14
C ARG A 161 5.73 -2.77 -19.22
N ASP A 162 5.53 -1.67 -19.92
CA ASP A 162 6.53 -0.65 -20.19
C ASP A 162 6.27 0.65 -19.40
N HIS A 163 5.14 0.75 -18.68
CA HIS A 163 4.76 1.95 -17.95
C HIS A 163 4.08 1.65 -16.61
N PHE A 164 4.52 2.35 -15.56
CA PHE A 164 3.76 2.47 -14.32
C PHE A 164 3.86 3.88 -13.75
N THR A 165 2.97 4.21 -12.84
CA THR A 165 2.95 5.50 -12.14
C THR A 165 2.95 5.30 -10.65
N TRP A 166 3.47 6.29 -9.93
CA TRP A 166 3.35 6.39 -8.49
C TRP A 166 2.95 7.81 -8.14
N THR A 167 1.86 8.00 -7.41
CA THR A 167 1.31 9.32 -7.11
C THR A 167 1.02 9.49 -5.64
N ALA A 168 1.33 10.66 -5.09
CA ALA A 168 0.87 11.05 -3.76
C ALA A 168 -0.65 11.24 -3.73
N GLN A 169 -1.29 10.80 -2.65
CA GLN A 169 -2.75 10.95 -2.48
C GLN A 169 -3.18 12.41 -2.34
N ASP A 170 -2.34 13.23 -1.71
CA ASP A 170 -2.52 14.68 -1.58
C ASP A 170 -2.17 15.46 -2.86
N ARG A 171 -1.74 14.75 -3.93
CA ARG A 171 -1.26 15.32 -5.19
C ARG A 171 -0.03 16.23 -5.05
N ALA A 172 0.71 16.12 -3.96
CA ALA A 172 1.95 16.87 -3.77
C ALA A 172 3.03 16.46 -4.77
N TRP A 173 3.00 15.21 -5.26
CA TRP A 173 3.90 14.75 -6.31
C TRP A 173 3.29 13.63 -7.16
N ARG A 174 3.87 13.45 -8.36
CA ARG A 174 3.60 12.35 -9.28
C ARG A 174 4.91 11.90 -9.90
N ALA A 175 5.11 10.59 -9.99
CA ALA A 175 6.18 9.96 -10.71
C ALA A 175 5.60 9.09 -11.85
N VAL A 176 6.24 9.16 -13.02
CA VAL A 176 5.98 8.30 -14.17
C VAL A 176 7.25 7.51 -14.46
N PHE A 177 7.10 6.21 -14.65
CA PHE A 177 8.20 5.31 -14.95
C PHE A 177 7.98 4.70 -16.33
N THR A 178 8.98 4.84 -17.20
CA THR A 178 9.00 4.26 -18.55
C THR A 178 10.16 3.30 -18.68
N ARG A 179 9.89 2.09 -19.12
CA ARG A 179 10.91 1.04 -19.23
C ARG A 179 12.00 1.44 -20.22
N GLN A 180 13.26 1.22 -19.86
CA GLN A 180 14.40 1.33 -20.76
C GLN A 180 14.55 0.02 -21.54
N ARG A 181 14.78 0.13 -22.84
CA ARG A 181 15.02 -1.01 -23.73
C ARG A 181 16.47 -1.44 -23.72
#